data_AF-A0A0S7YL80-F1
#
_entry.id   AF-A0A0S7YL80-F1
#
_cell.length_a   1.000
_cell.length_b   1.000
_cell.length_c   1.000
_cell.angle_alpha   90.00
_cell.angle_beta   90.00
_cell.angle_gamma   90.00
#
_symmetry.space_group_name_H-M   'P 1'
#
loop_
_entity.id
_entity.type
_entity.pdbx_description
1 polymer ?
#
loop_
_entity_poly.entity_id
_entity_poly.type
_entity_poly.pdbx_seq_one_letter_code
_entity_poly.pdbx_strand_id
1 'polypeptide(L)'
;MSEVNIVYLDLLAFDGDKILRGGALVTDPSTEPLEFRCTSAVRPTALQRILWGARLDGHVAANLIGLPLLRKISQEYGLVLQR
;
A
#
# COMPACT_ATOMS: atom_id res chain seq x y z
N MET A 1 -27.37 0.67 -9.46
CA MET A 1 -26.13 0.14 -8.88
C MET A 1 -25.49 1.29 -8.12
N SER A 2 -25.12 1.11 -6.85
CA SER A 2 -24.32 2.11 -6.16
C SER A 2 -23.00 2.27 -6.91
N GLU A 3 -22.56 3.51 -7.10
CA GLU A 3 -21.26 3.80 -7.67
C GLU A 3 -20.16 3.30 -6.73
N VAL A 4 -19.23 2.53 -7.28
CA VAL A 4 -18.20 1.82 -6.49
C VAL A 4 -16.92 2.63 -6.52
N ASN A 5 -16.47 3.08 -5.34
CA ASN A 5 -15.18 3.76 -5.22
C ASN A 5 -14.00 2.82 -5.55
N ILE A 6 -12.94 3.43 -6.06
CA ILE A 6 -11.72 2.75 -6.51
C ILE A 6 -10.57 3.15 -5.59
N VAL A 7 -9.76 2.17 -5.17
CA VAL A 7 -8.53 2.43 -4.42
C VAL A 7 -7.33 2.23 -5.33
N TYR A 8 -6.49 3.25 -5.47
CA TYR A 8 -5.17 3.13 -6.07
C TYR A 8 -4.14 2.91 -4.97
N LEU A 9 -3.48 1.75 -5.00
CA LEU A 9 -2.46 1.34 -4.05
C LEU A 9 -1.11 1.31 -4.75
N ASP A 10 -0.11 2.02 -4.22
CA ASP A 10 1.25 1.94 -4.73
C ASP A 10 2.25 1.86 -3.56
N LEU A 11 3.41 1.28 -3.85
CA LEU A 11 4.52 1.15 -2.94
C LEU A 11 5.77 1.71 -3.61
N LEU A 12 6.44 2.61 -2.92
CA LEU A 12 7.68 3.22 -3.37
C LEU A 12 8.83 2.87 -2.43
N ALA A 13 9.96 2.57 -3.07
CA ALA A 13 11.24 2.35 -2.42
C ALA A 13 12.10 3.62 -2.49
N PHE A 14 12.82 3.88 -1.40
CA PHE A 14 13.75 5.00 -1.27
C PHE A 14 15.08 4.49 -0.69
N ASP A 15 16.15 5.26 -0.93
CA ASP A 15 17.50 4.94 -0.44
C ASP A 15 17.96 3.52 -0.85
N GLY A 16 17.77 3.17 -2.12
CA GLY A 16 18.13 1.85 -2.67
C GLY A 16 17.43 0.69 -1.96
N ASP A 17 16.10 0.71 -1.92
CA ASP A 17 15.24 -0.32 -1.32
C ASP A 17 15.39 -0.52 0.19
N LYS A 18 16.02 0.43 0.87
CA LYS A 18 16.15 0.39 2.33
C LYS A 18 14.91 0.87 3.05
N ILE A 19 14.15 1.75 2.41
CA ILE A 19 12.98 2.41 2.99
C ILE A 19 11.80 2.19 2.04
N LEU A 20 10.74 1.59 2.53
CA LEU A 20 9.53 1.33 1.77
C LEU A 20 8.37 2.14 2.36
N ARG A 21 7.56 2.76 1.51
CA ARG A 21 6.32 3.43 1.91
C ARG A 21 5.20 3.04 0.96
N GLY A 22 4.03 2.78 1.51
CA GLY A 22 2.81 2.67 0.70
C GLY A 22 1.97 3.93 0.77
N GLY A 23 1.26 4.17 -0.33
CA GLY A 23 0.17 5.13 -0.41
C GLY A 23 -1.10 4.45 -0.93
N ALA A 24 -2.25 4.84 -0.39
CA ALA A 24 -3.55 4.46 -0.90
C ALA A 24 -4.38 5.73 -1.15
N LEU A 25 -4.88 5.89 -2.36
CA LEU A 25 -5.80 6.95 -2.75
C LEU A 25 -7.14 6.35 -3.13
N VAL A 26 -8.19 6.71 -2.39
CA VAL A 26 -9.56 6.37 -2.74
C VAL A 26 -10.11 7.46 -3.63
N THR A 27 -10.76 7.07 -4.72
CA THR A 27 -11.50 7.97 -5.60
C THR A 27 -12.92 7.51 -5.80
N ASP A 28 -13.79 8.44 -6.18
CA ASP A 28 -15.06 8.09 -6.81
C ASP A 28 -14.82 7.51 -8.23
N PRO A 29 -15.87 7.05 -8.94
CA PRO A 29 -15.73 6.57 -10.32
C PRO A 29 -15.30 7.64 -11.33
N SER A 30 -15.48 8.92 -11.01
CA SER A 30 -15.00 10.05 -11.81
C SER A 30 -13.53 10.39 -11.53
N THR A 31 -12.85 9.58 -10.71
CA THR A 31 -11.45 9.71 -10.27
C THR A 31 -11.18 10.90 -9.35
N GLU A 32 -12.21 11.51 -8.78
CA GLU A 32 -12.05 12.59 -7.80
C GLU A 32 -11.53 12.00 -6.47
N PRO A 33 -10.45 12.55 -5.89
CA PRO A 33 -9.91 12.12 -4.60
C PRO A 33 -10.90 12.27 -3.43
N LEU A 34 -11.18 11.16 -2.75
CA LEU A 34 -12.04 11.15 -1.55
C LEU A 34 -11.24 11.00 -0.26
N GLU A 35 -10.22 10.14 -0.27
CA GLU A 35 -9.45 9.81 0.92
C GLU A 35 -8.02 9.43 0.53
N PHE A 36 -7.03 10.00 1.22
CA PHE A 36 -5.63 9.62 1.04
C PHE A 36 -5.05 9.08 2.34
N ARG A 37 -4.29 7.98 2.23
CA ARG A 37 -3.52 7.41 3.34
C ARG A 37 -2.11 7.06 2.90
N CYS A 38 -1.19 7.14 3.85
CA CYS A 38 0.18 6.65 3.67
C CYS A 38 0.66 5.92 4.91
N THR A 39 1.60 4.99 4.73
CA THR A 39 2.27 4.34 5.86
C THR A 39 3.40 5.20 6.40
N SER A 40 3.74 4.99 7.67
CA SER A 40 5.09 5.28 8.12
C SER A 40 6.10 4.45 7.33
N ALA A 41 7.36 4.88 7.38
CA ALA A 41 8.42 4.23 6.63
C ALA A 41 8.72 2.83 7.20
N VAL A 42 8.64 1.80 6.36
CA VAL A 42 9.07 0.44 6.71
C VAL A 42 10.55 0.30 6.35
N ARG A 43 11.35 -0.15 7.31
CA ARG A 43 12.80 -0.30 7.17
C ARG A 43 13.20 -1.73 7.51
N PRO A 44 13.22 -2.65 6.54
CA PRO A 44 13.63 -4.02 6.82
C PRO A 44 15.07 -4.05 7.34
N THR A 45 15.30 -4.80 8.41
CA THR A 45 16.64 -4.91 9.00
C THR A 45 17.56 -5.76 8.10
N ALA A 46 18.87 -5.64 8.30
CA ALA A 46 19.83 -6.51 7.61
C ALA A 46 19.54 -8.00 7.90
N LEU A 47 19.18 -8.34 9.14
CA LEU A 47 18.81 -9.70 9.53
C LEU A 47 17.56 -10.19 8.77
N GLN A 48 16.52 -9.36 8.65
CA GLN A 48 15.33 -9.71 7.88
C GLN A 48 15.67 -9.98 6.41
N ARG A 49 16.52 -9.15 5.79
CA ARG A 49 16.96 -9.35 4.40
C ARG A 49 17.70 -10.68 4.21
N ILE A 50 18.60 -11.02 5.13
CA ILE A 50 19.34 -12.29 5.07
C ILE A 50 18.41 -13.49 5.24
N LEU A 51 17.52 -13.46 6.23
CA LEU A 51 16.68 -14.62 6.56
C LEU A 51 15.53 -14.84 5.57
N TRP A 52 14.98 -13.76 5.00
CA TRP A 52 13.81 -13.83 4.13
C TRP A 52 14.17 -13.90 2.65
N GLY A 53 15.35 -13.39 2.27
CA GLY A 53 15.76 -13.29 0.87
C GLY A 53 14.70 -12.62 0.00
N ALA A 54 14.45 -13.21 -1.17
CA ALA A 54 13.50 -12.68 -2.15
C ALA A 54 12.02 -12.63 -1.67
N ARG A 55 11.66 -13.32 -0.58
CA ARG A 55 10.29 -13.28 -0.05
C ARG A 55 10.01 -12.02 0.78
N LEU A 56 11.05 -11.30 1.19
CA LEU A 56 10.90 -10.14 2.06
C LEU A 56 10.02 -9.07 1.43
N ASP A 57 10.24 -8.76 0.16
CA ASP A 57 9.57 -7.65 -0.52
C ASP A 57 8.07 -7.90 -0.63
N GLY A 58 7.67 -9.11 -1.05
CA GLY A 58 6.26 -9.49 -1.07
C GLY A 58 5.62 -9.49 0.31
N HIS A 59 6.36 -9.89 1.36
CA HIS A 59 5.86 -9.83 2.72
C HIS A 59 5.65 -8.39 3.19
N VAL A 60 6.61 -7.51 2.95
CA VAL A 60 6.52 -6.09 3.31
C VAL A 60 5.36 -5.44 2.56
N ALA A 61 5.30 -5.64 1.24
CA ALA A 61 4.27 -5.07 0.38
C ALA A 61 2.86 -5.50 0.82
N ALA A 62 2.61 -6.80 1.01
CA ALA A 62 1.28 -7.29 1.34
C ALA A 62 0.92 -7.09 2.82
N ASN A 63 1.78 -7.51 3.74
CA ASN A 63 1.41 -7.67 5.16
C ASN A 63 1.73 -6.46 6.02
N LEU A 64 2.78 -5.71 5.68
CA LEU A 64 3.20 -4.55 6.46
C LEU A 64 2.66 -3.24 5.90
N ILE A 65 2.35 -3.20 4.60
CA ILE A 65 1.92 -1.98 3.91
C ILE A 65 0.50 -2.09 3.37
N GLY A 66 0.27 -2.95 2.38
CA GLY A 66 -0.98 -3.01 1.62
C GLY A 66 -2.20 -3.34 2.48
N LEU A 67 -2.18 -4.50 3.15
CA LEU A 67 -3.32 -4.92 3.97
C LEU A 67 -3.58 -3.95 5.14
N PRO A 68 -2.58 -3.47 5.89
CA PRO A 68 -2.79 -2.42 6.90
C PRO A 68 -3.36 -1.11 6.34
N LEU A 69 -2.94 -0.67 5.15
CA LEU A 69 -3.49 0.53 4.51
C LEU A 69 -4.96 0.33 4.15
N LEU A 70 -5.28 -0.76 3.45
CA LEU A 70 -6.64 -1.08 3.00
C LEU A 70 -7.62 -1.19 4.18
N ARG A 71 -7.18 -1.76 5.31
CA ARG A 71 -7.97 -1.86 6.54
C ARG A 71 -8.22 -0.53 7.24
N LYS A 72 -7.40 0.50 6.96
CA LYS A 72 -7.58 1.83 7.55
C LYS A 72 -8.51 2.71 6.73
N ILE A 73 -8.73 2.40 5.45
CA ILE A 73 -9.62 3.17 4.58
C ILE A 73 -11.03 3.22 5.19
N SER A 74 -11.59 4.43 5.27
CA SER A 74 -12.93 4.64 5.84
C SER A 74 -14.04 4.68 4.79
N GLN A 75 -13.73 5.06 3.55
CA GLN A 75 -14.67 4.93 2.44
C GLN A 75 -14.97 3.45 2.12
N GLU A 76 -16.21 3.14 1.76
CA GLU A 76 -16.50 1.87 1.10
C GLU A 76 -15.91 1.89 -0.31
N TYR A 77 -15.30 0.79 -0.72
CA TYR A 77 -14.72 0.59 -2.05
C TYR A 77 -14.95 -0.85 -2.50
N GLY A 78 -14.99 -1.08 -3.81
CA GLY A 78 -15.17 -2.42 -4.39
C GLY A 78 -14.10 -2.82 -5.39
N LEU A 79 -13.16 -1.93 -5.70
CA LEU A 79 -12.03 -2.21 -6.57
C LEU A 79 -10.74 -1.64 -5.96
N VAL A 80 -9.68 -2.44 -5.99
CA VAL A 80 -8.32 -2.01 -5.66
C VAL A 80 -7.45 -2.24 -6.88
N LEU A 81 -6.74 -1.19 -7.31
CA LEU A 81 -5.76 -1.22 -8.38
C LEU A 81 -4.37 -1.04 -7.77
N GLN A 82 -3.47 -1.97 -8.05
CA GLN A 82 -2.07 -1.91 -7.61
C GLN A 82 -1.15 -1.81 -8.83
N ARG A 83 -0.15 -0.91 -8.77
CA ARG A 83 0.92 -0.83 -9.77
C ARG A 83 2.01 -1.87 -9.52
#